data_AF-A0A932SZC4-F1
#
_entry.id   AF-A0A932SZC4-F1
#
_cell.length_a   1.000
_cell.length_b   1.000
_cell.length_c   1.000
_cell.angle_alpha   90.00
_cell.angle_beta   90.00
_cell.angle_gamma   90.00
#
_symmetry.space_group_name_H-M   'P 1'
#
loop_
_entity.id
_entity.type
_entity.pdbx_description
1 polymer ?
#
loop_
_entity_poly.entity_id
_entity_poly.type
_entity_poly.pdbx_seq_one_letter_code
_entity_poly.pdbx_strand_id
1 'polypeptide(L)'
;MQVLYEDNHCIAVLKPARMLTAGDRTGDMSLLELVRDYLKHKYQKPGNVFVGLVHRLDRPVSGVVLFARTSKAAARLSEQFREGT
;
A
#
# COMPACT_ATOMS: atom_id res chain seq x y z
N MET A 1 5.21 -10.58 3.23
CA MET A 1 4.02 -9.85 2.69
C MET A 1 3.32 -10.77 1.72
N GLN A 2 1.99 -10.92 1.80
CA GLN A 2 1.20 -11.71 0.86
C GLN A 2 0.40 -10.78 -0.04
N VAL A 3 0.59 -10.90 -1.36
CA VAL A 3 -0.20 -10.17 -2.38
C VAL A 3 -1.46 -10.96 -2.66
N LEU A 4 -2.62 -10.31 -2.53
CA LEU A 4 -3.94 -10.91 -2.78
C LEU A 4 -4.45 -10.56 -4.18
N TYR A 5 -4.16 -9.34 -4.63
CA TYR A 5 -4.53 -8.86 -5.95
C TYR A 5 -3.52 -7.83 -6.43
N GLU A 6 -3.24 -7.82 -7.73
CA GLU A 6 -2.34 -6.86 -8.34
C GLU A 6 -2.72 -6.61 -9.80
N ASP A 7 -2.93 -5.35 -10.16
CA ASP A 7 -3.09 -4.91 -11.54
C ASP A 7 -2.21 -3.69 -11.86
N ASN A 8 -2.44 -3.03 -12.99
CA ASN A 8 -1.66 -1.87 -13.42
C ASN A 8 -1.80 -0.64 -12.50
N HIS A 9 -2.92 -0.49 -11.82
CA HIS A 9 -3.32 0.69 -11.07
C HIS A 9 -3.29 0.50 -9.55
N CYS A 10 -3.48 -0.74 -9.07
CA CYS A 10 -3.74 -1.07 -7.68
C CYS A 10 -3.00 -2.35 -7.27
N ILE A 11 -2.70 -2.47 -5.97
CA ILE A 11 -2.21 -3.71 -5.37
C ILE A 11 -2.86 -3.88 -4.00
N ALA A 12 -3.49 -5.04 -3.76
CA ALA A 12 -4.06 -5.41 -2.48
C ALA A 12 -3.19 -6.45 -1.80
N VAL A 13 -2.87 -6.22 -0.53
CA VAL A 13 -1.99 -7.09 0.26
C VAL A 13 -2.63 -7.41 1.60
N LEU A 14 -2.28 -8.58 2.15
CA LEU A 14 -2.66 -8.95 3.50
C LEU A 14 -1.70 -8.31 4.50
N LYS A 15 -2.23 -7.43 5.34
CA LYS A 15 -1.53 -6.85 6.48
C LYS A 15 -1.68 -7.78 7.69
N PRO A 16 -0.56 -8.28 8.26
CA PRO A 16 -0.61 -8.99 9.54
C PRO A 16 -0.88 -8.02 10.71
N ALA A 17 -1.40 -8.56 11.82
CA ALA A 17 -1.53 -7.81 13.05
C ALA A 17 -0.16 -7.33 13.56
N ARG A 18 -0.12 -6.22 14.28
CA ARG A 18 1.06 -5.53 14.85
C ARG A 18 2.03 -4.89 13.84
N MET A 19 1.81 -5.04 12.53
CA MET A 19 2.56 -4.34 11.49
C MET A 19 2.03 -2.94 11.24
N LEU A 20 2.92 -2.00 10.88
CA LEU A 20 2.55 -0.65 10.48
C LEU A 20 2.06 -0.62 9.03
N THR A 21 0.98 0.10 8.77
CA THR A 21 0.52 0.33 7.38
C THR A 21 1.39 1.34 6.66
N ALA A 22 1.75 2.43 7.35
CA ALA A 22 2.66 3.47 6.88
C ALA A 22 3.66 3.80 8.00
N GLY A 23 4.84 4.30 7.62
CA GLY A 23 5.90 4.65 8.56
C GLY A 23 5.42 5.65 9.63
N ASP A 24 5.91 5.47 10.85
CA ASP A 24 5.66 6.34 11.99
C ASP A 24 6.98 6.86 12.59
N ARG A 25 6.93 7.46 13.77
CA ARG A 25 8.09 8.06 14.45
C ARG A 25 9.10 7.03 14.97
N THR A 26 8.76 5.74 14.94
CA THR A 26 9.64 4.65 15.43
C THR A 26 10.69 4.25 14.40
N GLY A 27 10.45 4.52 13.11
CA GLY A 27 11.31 4.05 12.03
C GLY A 27 11.17 2.55 11.71
N ASP A 28 10.16 1.88 12.29
CA ASP A 28 9.84 0.49 11.97
C ASP A 28 9.44 0.34 10.49
N MET A 29 9.82 -0.80 9.89
CA MET A 29 9.46 -1.13 8.51
C MET A 29 7.93 -1.24 8.35
N SER A 30 7.41 -0.48 7.38
CA SER A 30 5.97 -0.41 7.10
C SER A 30 5.56 -1.24 5.89
N LEU A 31 4.27 -1.58 5.82
CA LEU A 31 3.70 -2.26 4.66
C LEU A 31 3.83 -1.43 3.38
N LEU A 32 3.75 -0.10 3.48
CA LEU A 32 3.98 0.82 2.36
C LEU A 32 5.39 0.67 1.76
N GLU A 33 6.41 0.55 2.60
CA GLU A 33 7.79 0.34 2.16
C GLU A 33 7.98 -1.05 1.56
N LEU A 34 7.42 -2.09 2.19
CA LEU A 34 7.45 -3.45 1.66
C LEU A 34 6.80 -3.55 0.27
N VAL A 35 5.67 -2.88 0.04
CA VAL A 35 5.02 -2.83 -1.26
C VAL A 35 5.87 -2.06 -2.28
N ARG A 36 6.50 -0.96 -1.87
CA ARG A 36 7.40 -0.18 -2.72
C ARG A 36 8.59 -1.00 -3.18
N ASP A 37 9.25 -1.71 -2.25
CA ASP A 37 10.40 -2.55 -2.55
C ASP A 37 10.00 -3.74 -3.41
N TYR A 38 8.88 -4.40 -3.10
CA TYR A 38 8.32 -5.47 -3.92
C TYR A 38 8.12 -5.04 -5.38
N LEU A 39 7.47 -3.90 -5.61
CA LEU A 39 7.23 -3.38 -6.96
C LEU A 39 8.54 -2.95 -7.66
N LYS A 40 9.51 -2.41 -6.90
CA LYS A 40 10.82 -2.04 -7.43
C LYS A 40 11.58 -3.26 -7.94
N HIS A 41 11.65 -4.32 -7.14
CA HIS A 41 12.34 -5.55 -7.49
C HIS A 41 11.62 -6.32 -8.60
N LYS A 42 10.29 -6.48 -8.50
CA LYS A 42 9.49 -7.24 -9.49
C LYS A 42 9.54 -6.63 -10.89
N TYR A 43 9.50 -5.31 -10.99
CA TYR A 43 9.46 -4.60 -12.27
C TYR A 43 10.78 -3.93 -12.66
N GLN A 44 11.86 -4.20 -11.91
CA GLN A 44 13.21 -3.67 -12.16
C GLN A 44 13.22 -2.16 -12.42
N LYS A 45 12.38 -1.41 -11.68
CA LYS A 45 12.18 0.01 -11.92
C LYS A 45 13.43 0.79 -11.47
N PRO A 46 14.04 1.61 -12.34
CA PRO A 46 15.12 2.50 -11.92
C PRO A 46 14.53 3.61 -11.05
N GLY A 47 15.12 3.85 -9.87
CA GLY A 47 14.74 4.95 -8.97
C GLY A 47 13.62 4.63 -7.98
N ASN A 48 12.89 5.68 -7.57
CA ASN A 48 11.83 5.59 -6.57
C ASN A 48 10.50 5.15 -7.20
N VAL A 49 9.91 4.10 -6.65
CA VAL A 49 8.60 3.61 -7.07
C VAL A 49 7.49 4.36 -6.33
N PHE A 50 6.58 4.95 -7.10
CA PHE A 50 5.37 5.53 -6.53
C PHE A 50 4.44 4.44 -6.00
N VAL A 51 4.06 4.58 -4.73
CA VAL A 51 3.01 3.79 -4.08
C VAL A 51 2.20 4.76 -3.23
N GLY A 52 0.92 4.92 -3.55
CA GLY A 52 -0.02 5.79 -2.85
C GLY A 52 -0.75 5.03 -1.75
N LEU A 53 -0.76 5.61 -0.55
CA LEU A 53 -1.59 5.17 0.57
C LEU A 53 -2.99 5.79 0.41
N VAL A 54 -4.01 4.96 0.19
CA VAL A 54 -5.40 5.43 -0.03
C VAL A 54 -6.30 5.21 1.19
N HIS A 55 -5.96 4.24 2.04
CA HIS A 55 -6.56 4.03 3.35
C HIS A 55 -5.55 3.37 4.29
N ARG A 56 -5.88 3.26 5.59
CA ARG A 56 -5.01 2.60 6.58
C ARG A 56 -5.79 1.64 7.46
N LEU A 57 -5.08 0.63 7.94
CA LEU A 57 -5.50 -0.17 9.10
C LEU A 57 -4.57 0.16 10.28
N ASP A 58 -5.13 0.13 11.48
CA ASP A 58 -4.33 0.36 12.68
C ASP A 58 -3.35 -0.78 12.96
N ARG A 59 -2.32 -0.47 13.75
CA ARG A 59 -1.24 -1.41 14.07
C ARG A 59 -1.78 -2.77 14.55
N PRO A 60 -2.73 -2.90 15.49
CA PRO A 60 -3.21 -4.21 15.96
C PRO A 60 -4.10 -4.95 14.95
N VAL A 61 -4.61 -4.28 13.91
CA VAL A 61 -5.61 -4.85 13.00
C VAL A 61 -4.95 -5.68 11.89
N SER A 62 -5.43 -6.90 11.66
CA SER A 62 -5.10 -7.69 10.47
C SER A 62 -6.18 -7.50 9.40
N GLY A 63 -5.81 -7.48 8.13
CA GLY A 63 -6.79 -7.39 7.05
C GLY A 63 -6.19 -7.00 5.71
N VAL A 64 -7.06 -6.71 4.76
CA VAL A 64 -6.65 -6.30 3.41
C VAL A 64 -6.34 -4.81 3.40
N VAL A 65 -5.20 -4.45 2.83
CA VAL A 65 -4.84 -3.06 2.54
C VAL A 65 -4.64 -2.90 1.04
N LEU A 66 -5.32 -1.92 0.47
CA LEU A 66 -5.20 -1.52 -0.93
C LEU A 66 -4.23 -0.34 -1.05
N PHE A 67 -3.29 -0.46 -1.99
CA PHE A 67 -2.37 0.60 -2.38
C PHE A 67 -2.56 0.97 -3.84
N ALA A 68 -2.36 2.25 -4.15
CA ALA A 68 -2.37 2.75 -5.52
C ALA A 68 -0.96 2.72 -6.13
N ARG A 69 -0.84 2.18 -7.34
CA ARG A 69 0.42 2.12 -8.11
C ARG A 69 0.65 3.35 -9.00
N THR A 70 -0.36 4.20 -9.16
CA THR A 70 -0.31 5.43 -9.97
C THR A 70 -1.02 6.57 -9.24
N SER A 71 -0.62 7.81 -9.53
CA SER A 71 -1.26 9.01 -8.96
C SER A 71 -2.74 9.13 -9.35
N LYS A 72 -3.08 8.75 -10.59
CA LYS A 72 -4.46 8.73 -11.08
C LYS A 72 -5.35 7.74 -10.32
N ALA A 73 -4.82 6.55 -10.03
CA ALA A 73 -5.53 5.56 -9.21
C ALA A 73 -5.66 6.04 -7.75
N ALA A 74 -4.60 6.64 -7.20
CA ALA A 74 -4.62 7.18 -5.84
C ALA A 74 -5.73 8.23 -5.68
N ALA A 75 -5.84 9.19 -6.60
CA ALA A 75 -6.88 10.22 -6.55
C ALA A 75 -8.29 9.62 -6.58
N ARG A 76 -8.55 8.65 -7.46
CA ARG A 76 -9.86 8.00 -7.60
C ARG A 76 -10.23 7.15 -6.39
N LEU A 77 -9.30 6.33 -5.91
CA LEU A 77 -9.52 5.47 -4.75
C LEU A 77 -9.72 6.31 -3.48
N SER A 78 -8.93 7.37 -3.29
CA SER A 78 -9.10 8.26 -2.15
C SER A 78 -10.46 8.97 -2.15
N GLU A 79 -11.01 9.29 -3.33
CA GLU A 79 -12.37 9.84 -3.43
C GLU A 79 -13.41 8.77 -3.08
N GLN A 80 -13.28 7.54 -3.59
CA GLN A 80 -14.16 6.44 -3.21
C GLN A 80 -14.17 6.17 -1.69
N PHE A 81 -12.99 6.14 -1.04
CA PHE A 81 -12.90 6.01 0.41
C PHE A 81 -13.53 7.18 1.17
N ARG A 82 -13.53 8.39 0.58
CA ARG A 82 -14.15 9.57 1.17
C ARG A 82 -15.67 9.53 1.03
N GLU A 83 -16.18 9.11 -0.13
CA GLU A 83 -17.61 9.01 -0.42
C GLU A 83 -18.25 7.74 0.19
N GLY A 84 -17.45 6.75 0.56
CA GLY A 84 -17.92 5.45 1.07
C GLY A 84 -18.49 4.55 -0.02
N THR A 85 -18.00 4.70 -1.26
CA THR A 85 -18.48 4.03 -2.48
C THR A 85 -17.49 3.01 -3.04
#